data_AF-A0A8H3A4A9-F1
#
_entry.id   AF-A0A8H3A4A9-F1
#
_cell.length_a   1.000
_cell.length_b   1.000
_cell.length_c   1.000
_cell.angle_alpha   90.00
_cell.angle_beta   90.00
_cell.angle_gamma   90.00
#
_symmetry.space_group_name_H-M   'P 1'
#
loop_
_entity.id
_entity.type
_entity.pdbx_description
1 polymer ?
#
loop_
_entity_poly.entity_id
_entity_poly.type
_entity_poly.pdbx_seq_one_letter_code
_entity_poly.pdbx_strand_id
1 'polypeptide(L)'
;MAARFVASNPALAPLFAAVGAGMLGASWFGFHVLKNNQEVLIARGVNPTPWNNVRQDQNTKASHIPPLLPYTPLPLYSPNAEFWKSRVGLPDPRSAFTATTDAVMKAEMKVQDVALKASAKVHEIKERAVGR
;
A
#
# COMPACT_ATOMS: atom_id res chain seq x y z
N MET A 1 -40.36 7.21 10.69
CA MET A 1 -41.50 6.41 10.21
C MET A 1 -41.14 4.94 10.01
N ALA A 2 -40.10 4.58 9.26
CA ALA A 2 -39.75 3.18 8.98
C ALA A 2 -39.44 2.32 10.23
N ALA A 3 -38.67 2.83 11.20
CA ALA A 3 -38.34 2.07 12.42
C ALA A 3 -39.59 1.70 13.26
N ARG A 4 -40.59 2.59 13.30
CA ARG A 4 -41.88 2.33 13.98
C ARG A 4 -42.73 1.30 13.24
N PHE A 5 -42.65 1.27 11.91
CA PHE A 5 -43.34 0.30 11.06
C PHE A 5 -42.76 -1.12 11.16
N VAL A 6 -41.43 -1.24 11.35
CA VAL A 6 -40.77 -2.53 11.59
C VAL A 6 -41.07 -3.04 13.00
N ALA A 7 -41.11 -2.17 14.00
CA ALA A 7 -41.48 -2.53 15.37
C ALA A 7 -42.93 -3.06 15.47
N SER A 8 -43.85 -2.52 14.66
CA SER A 8 -45.23 -3.00 14.59
C SER A 8 -45.41 -4.26 13.74
N ASN A 9 -44.43 -4.62 12.90
CA ASN A 9 -44.49 -5.76 11.97
C ASN A 9 -43.16 -6.54 12.01
N PRO A 10 -42.90 -7.32 13.08
CA PRO A 10 -41.60 -7.97 13.29
C PRO A 10 -41.27 -9.01 12.21
N ALA A 11 -42.26 -9.57 11.52
CA ALA A 11 -42.07 -10.49 10.41
C ALA A 11 -41.31 -9.87 9.21
N LEU A 12 -41.34 -8.54 9.06
CA LEU A 12 -40.66 -7.82 7.97
C LEU A 12 -39.21 -7.44 8.32
N ALA A 13 -38.84 -7.51 9.60
CA ALA A 13 -37.50 -7.18 10.08
C ALA A 13 -36.34 -7.88 9.32
N PRO A 14 -36.37 -9.22 9.05
CA PRO A 14 -35.28 -9.87 8.33
C PRO A 14 -35.10 -9.34 6.90
N LEU A 15 -36.16 -8.88 6.25
CA LEU A 15 -36.10 -8.33 4.90
C LEU A 15 -35.39 -6.97 4.89
N PHE A 16 -35.73 -6.09 5.83
CA PHE A 16 -35.01 -4.83 6.02
C PHE A 16 -33.57 -5.03 6.47
N ALA A 17 -33.30 -6.05 7.30
CA ALA A 17 -31.94 -6.39 7.70
C ALA A 17 -31.10 -6.85 6.51
N ALA A 18 -31.64 -7.70 5.63
CA ALA A 18 -30.94 -8.15 4.42
C ALA A 18 -30.63 -6.99 3.46
N VAL A 19 -31.60 -6.10 3.21
CA VAL A 19 -31.42 -4.92 2.36
C VAL A 19 -30.39 -3.96 2.97
N GLY A 20 -30.51 -3.67 4.27
CA GLY A 20 -29.57 -2.80 4.99
C GLY A 20 -28.15 -3.36 5.00
N ALA A 21 -28.00 -4.67 5.26
CA ALA A 21 -26.71 -5.34 5.20
C ALA A 21 -26.12 -5.31 3.78
N GLY A 22 -26.94 -5.48 2.74
CA GLY A 22 -26.51 -5.38 1.35
C GLY A 22 -26.01 -3.98 0.99
N MET A 23 -26.75 -2.93 1.35
CA MET A 23 -26.35 -1.55 1.07
C MET A 23 -25.08 -1.14 1.81
N LEU A 24 -24.98 -1.46 3.11
CA LEU A 24 -23.81 -1.18 3.91
C LEU A 24 -22.59 -1.98 3.42
N GLY A 25 -22.79 -3.27 3.13
CA GLY A 25 -21.75 -4.15 2.60
C GLY A 25 -21.21 -3.68 1.25
N ALA A 26 -22.09 -3.31 0.32
CA ALA A 26 -21.70 -2.80 -0.99
C ALA A 26 -20.94 -1.46 -0.87
N SER A 27 -21.41 -0.55 -0.02
CA SER A 27 -20.78 0.76 0.18
C SER A 27 -19.40 0.61 0.83
N TRP A 28 -19.30 -0.22 1.87
CA TRP A 28 -18.05 -0.55 2.54
C TRP A 28 -17.06 -1.21 1.58
N PHE A 29 -17.50 -2.23 0.83
CA PHE A 29 -16.68 -2.96 -0.11
C PHE A 29 -16.18 -2.06 -1.24
N GLY A 30 -17.06 -1.23 -1.81
CA GLY A 30 -16.68 -0.25 -2.83
C GLY A 30 -15.62 0.71 -2.31
N PHE A 31 -15.84 1.33 -1.14
CA PHE A 31 -14.86 2.23 -0.54
C PHE A 31 -13.51 1.53 -0.23
N HIS A 32 -13.57 0.30 0.28
CA HIS A 32 -12.39 -0.51 0.56
C HIS A 32 -11.56 -0.79 -0.70
N VAL A 33 -12.23 -1.22 -1.78
CA VAL A 33 -11.57 -1.47 -3.06
C VAL A 33 -10.96 -0.18 -3.62
N LEU A 34 -11.69 0.93 -3.59
CA LEU A 34 -11.18 2.20 -4.12
C LEU A 34 -9.94 2.71 -3.35
N LYS A 35 -9.88 2.47 -2.04
CA LYS A 35 -8.78 2.92 -1.18
C LYS A 35 -7.57 1.99 -1.21
N ASN A 36 -7.81 0.67 -1.20
CA ASN A 36 -6.76 -0.32 -0.95
C ASN A 36 -6.36 -1.13 -2.19
N ASN A 37 -7.09 -0.99 -3.31
CA ASN A 37 -6.73 -1.68 -4.55
C ASN A 37 -5.70 -0.87 -5.35
N GLN A 38 -4.63 -1.55 -5.74
CA GLN A 38 -3.51 -0.95 -6.47
C GLN A 38 -3.80 -0.74 -7.97
N GLU A 39 -4.87 -1.36 -8.49
CA GLU A 39 -5.38 -1.14 -9.85
C GLU A 39 -6.19 0.16 -9.96
N VAL A 40 -6.65 0.73 -8.84
CA VAL A 40 -7.52 1.90 -8.83
C VAL A 40 -6.72 3.18 -8.83
N LEU A 41 -6.88 3.97 -9.90
CA LEU A 41 -6.05 5.14 -10.21
C LEU A 41 -6.51 6.44 -9.53
N ILE A 42 -7.34 6.36 -8.49
CA ILE A 42 -8.04 7.51 -7.90
C ILE A 42 -7.16 8.22 -6.86
N ALA A 43 -6.23 7.52 -6.21
CA ALA A 43 -5.38 8.04 -5.14
C ALA A 43 -3.94 8.41 -5.59
N ARG A 44 -3.76 8.88 -6.84
CA ARG A 44 -2.42 9.21 -7.39
C ARG A 44 -1.70 10.34 -6.66
N GLY A 45 -2.40 11.17 -5.88
CA GLY A 45 -1.79 12.25 -5.11
C GLY A 45 -0.86 11.76 -3.99
N VAL A 46 -1.20 10.64 -3.35
CA VAL A 46 -0.41 10.08 -2.23
C VAL A 46 0.48 8.93 -2.69
N ASN A 47 0.01 8.12 -3.65
CA ASN A 47 0.79 7.05 -4.26
C ASN A 47 0.67 7.17 -5.79
N PRO A 48 1.62 7.84 -6.47
CA PRO A 48 1.53 8.10 -7.91
C PRO A 48 1.71 6.85 -8.77
N THR A 49 2.30 5.78 -8.23
CA THR A 49 2.52 4.51 -8.95
C THR A 49 2.07 3.31 -8.12
N PRO A 50 0.76 3.16 -7.85
CA PRO A 50 0.25 2.11 -6.96
C PRO A 50 0.55 0.69 -7.44
N TRP A 51 0.61 0.48 -8.77
CA TRP A 51 1.03 -0.78 -9.40
C TRP A 51 2.50 -1.16 -9.15
N ASN A 52 3.33 -0.23 -8.64
CA ASN A 52 4.71 -0.56 -8.28
C ASN A 52 4.83 -1.21 -6.90
N ASN A 53 3.83 -1.06 -6.04
CA ASN A 53 3.86 -1.57 -4.66
C ASN A 53 3.18 -2.94 -4.52
N VAL A 54 2.98 -3.66 -5.62
CA VAL A 54 2.42 -5.01 -5.63
C VAL A 54 3.48 -5.99 -5.14
N ARG A 55 3.26 -6.57 -3.96
CA ARG A 55 4.14 -7.63 -3.45
C ARG A 55 3.85 -8.96 -4.15
N GLN A 56 4.84 -9.84 -4.24
CA GLN A 56 4.68 -11.15 -4.89
C GLN A 56 3.69 -12.09 -4.20
N ASP A 57 3.44 -11.90 -2.91
CA ASP A 57 2.46 -12.63 -2.11
C ASP A 57 1.05 -12.02 -2.18
N GLN A 58 0.90 -10.90 -2.88
CA GLN A 58 -0.38 -10.20 -3.02
C GLN A 58 -1.00 -10.46 -4.38
N ASN A 59 -2.28 -10.83 -4.35
CA ASN A 59 -3.12 -10.92 -5.53
C ASN A 59 -3.82 -9.58 -5.77
N THR A 60 -3.52 -8.89 -6.88
CA THR A 60 -4.13 -7.60 -7.21
C THR A 60 -5.64 -7.69 -7.49
N LYS A 61 -6.15 -8.87 -7.84
CA LYS A 61 -7.60 -9.11 -8.05
C LYS A 61 -8.35 -9.33 -6.74
N ALA A 62 -7.66 -9.79 -5.71
CA ALA A 62 -8.21 -10.06 -4.39
C ALA A 62 -7.52 -9.13 -3.38
N SER A 63 -7.82 -7.84 -3.49
CA SER A 63 -7.35 -6.81 -2.56
C SER A 63 -7.55 -7.33 -1.13
N HIS A 64 -6.46 -7.35 -0.35
CA HIS A 64 -6.47 -7.78 1.05
C HIS A 64 -7.54 -6.97 1.80
N ILE A 65 -8.66 -7.62 2.14
CA ILE A 65 -9.63 -7.06 3.10
C ILE A 65 -9.08 -7.48 4.47
N PRO A 66 -8.48 -6.57 5.26
CA PRO A 66 -8.23 -6.87 6.66
C PRO A 66 -9.62 -7.10 7.29
N PRO A 67 -9.82 -8.19 8.02
CA PRO A 67 -11.14 -8.52 8.52
C PRO A 67 -11.58 -7.45 9.53
N LEU A 68 -12.81 -6.93 9.35
CA LEU A 68 -13.44 -5.97 10.25
C LEU A 68 -13.71 -6.54 11.66
N LEU A 69 -13.65 -7.86 11.79
CA LEU A 69 -13.84 -8.62 13.02
C LEU A 69 -12.81 -9.76 13.07
N PRO A 70 -12.25 -10.12 14.25
CA PRO A 70 -11.15 -11.07 14.37
C PRO A 70 -11.41 -12.52 13.87
N TYR A 71 -12.56 -12.83 13.24
CA TYR A 71 -12.93 -14.20 12.87
C TYR A 71 -13.59 -14.40 11.49
N THR A 72 -13.62 -13.40 10.60
CA THR A 72 -14.18 -13.60 9.24
C THR A 72 -13.19 -13.24 8.14
N PRO A 73 -12.35 -14.20 7.71
CA PRO A 73 -11.66 -14.05 6.44
C PRO A 73 -12.70 -14.31 5.35
N LEU A 74 -13.27 -13.24 4.78
CA LEU A 74 -13.71 -13.29 3.39
C LEU A 74 -12.56 -12.70 2.56
N PRO A 75 -11.44 -13.43 2.35
CA PRO A 75 -10.56 -13.07 1.27
C PRO A 75 -11.44 -13.15 0.03
N LEU A 76 -11.44 -12.10 -0.78
CA LEU A 76 -11.94 -12.18 -2.14
C LEU A 76 -11.39 -13.50 -2.73
N TYR A 77 -12.28 -14.45 -2.97
CA TYR A 77 -11.92 -15.84 -3.24
C TYR A 77 -10.91 -15.88 -4.38
N SER A 78 -9.68 -16.30 -4.07
CA SER A 78 -8.69 -16.62 -5.08
C SER A 78 -8.65 -18.14 -5.20
N PRO A 79 -8.97 -18.72 -6.37
CA PRO A 79 -8.80 -20.16 -6.62
C PRO A 79 -7.36 -20.65 -6.39
N ASN A 80 -6.39 -19.72 -6.33
CA ASN A 80 -4.95 -19.97 -6.18
C ASN A 80 -4.38 -19.38 -4.88
N ALA A 81 -5.12 -19.45 -3.76
CA ALA A 81 -4.65 -18.89 -2.48
C ALA A 81 -3.29 -19.44 -2.03
N GLU A 82 -3.05 -20.76 -2.20
CA GLU A 82 -1.78 -21.40 -1.83
C GLU A 82 -0.59 -20.93 -2.67
N PHE A 83 -0.81 -20.62 -3.95
CA PHE A 83 0.22 -20.05 -4.82
C PHE A 83 0.71 -18.70 -4.28
N TRP A 84 -0.20 -17.83 -3.85
CA TRP A 84 0.17 -16.52 -3.32
C TRP A 84 0.84 -16.62 -1.95
N LYS A 85 0.35 -17.52 -1.08
CA LYS A 85 0.99 -17.79 0.23
C LYS A 85 2.41 -18.32 0.09
N SER A 86 2.68 -19.16 -0.92
CA SER A 86 4.02 -19.72 -1.16
C SER A 86 5.07 -18.67 -1.49
N ARG A 87 4.64 -17.46 -1.88
CA ARG A 87 5.52 -16.34 -2.26
C ARG A 87 5.78 -15.35 -1.13
N VAL A 88 5.25 -15.61 0.05
CA VAL A 88 5.50 -14.77 1.24
C VAL A 88 6.99 -14.80 1.54
N GLY A 89 7.61 -13.61 1.58
CA GLY A 89 9.04 -13.46 1.90
C GLY A 89 9.99 -13.71 0.74
N LEU A 90 9.49 -13.97 -0.48
CA LEU A 90 10.38 -13.99 -1.64
C LEU A 90 10.90 -12.57 -1.94
N PRO A 91 12.18 -12.45 -2.36
CA PRO A 91 12.73 -11.17 -2.81
C PRO A 91 11.91 -10.57 -3.94
N ASP A 92 11.71 -9.25 -3.90
CA ASP A 92 11.07 -8.53 -5.00
C ASP A 92 11.88 -8.76 -6.29
N PRO A 93 11.29 -9.30 -7.37
CA PRO A 93 12.00 -9.58 -8.61
C PRO A 93 12.52 -8.30 -9.27
N ARG A 94 11.95 -7.14 -8.92
CA ARG A 94 12.44 -5.83 -9.37
C ARG A 94 13.81 -5.49 -8.81
N SER A 95 14.14 -5.98 -7.61
CA SER A 95 15.45 -5.75 -6.99
C SER A 95 16.59 -6.25 -7.87
N ALA A 96 16.38 -7.31 -8.68
CA ALA A 96 17.36 -7.79 -9.64
C ALA A 96 17.67 -6.76 -10.76
N PHE A 97 16.71 -5.91 -11.10
CA PHE A 97 16.84 -4.91 -12.16
C PHE A 97 17.23 -3.53 -11.63
N THR A 98 16.86 -3.19 -10.39
CA THR A 98 17.22 -1.89 -9.79
C THR A 98 18.55 -1.92 -9.06
N ALA A 99 19.05 -3.10 -8.65
CA ALA A 99 20.30 -3.22 -7.89
C ALA A 99 21.49 -2.49 -8.53
N THR A 100 21.63 -2.54 -9.86
CA THR A 100 22.69 -1.85 -10.58
C THR A 100 22.51 -0.33 -10.52
N THR A 101 21.30 0.16 -10.81
CA THR A 101 20.97 1.59 -10.77
C THR A 101 21.12 2.18 -9.37
N ASP A 102 20.65 1.45 -8.35
CA ASP A 102 20.73 1.86 -6.95
C ASP A 102 22.18 1.90 -6.46
N ALA A 103 23.00 0.94 -6.91
CA ALA A 103 24.44 0.91 -6.60
C ALA A 103 25.17 2.10 -7.24
N VAL A 104 24.85 2.45 -8.49
CA VAL A 104 25.43 3.61 -9.19
C VAL A 104 25.03 4.91 -8.50
N MET A 105 23.74 5.15 -8.24
CA MET A 105 23.30 6.37 -7.55
C MET A 105 23.92 6.49 -6.14
N LYS A 106 24.02 5.38 -5.41
CA LYS A 106 24.65 5.37 -4.08
C LYS A 106 26.15 5.66 -4.16
N ALA A 107 26.83 5.21 -5.20
CA ALA A 107 28.24 5.53 -5.43
C ALA A 107 28.42 7.02 -5.77
N GLU A 108 27.59 7.56 -6.66
CA GLU A 108 27.62 8.99 -7.03
C GLU A 108 27.37 9.91 -5.84
N MET A 109 26.37 9.57 -5.00
CA MET A 109 26.08 10.34 -3.79
C MET A 109 27.26 10.32 -2.80
N LYS A 110 27.93 9.17 -2.63
CA LYS A 110 29.14 9.09 -1.80
C LYS A 110 30.28 9.93 -2.36
N VAL A 111 30.46 9.95 -3.69
CA VAL A 111 31.48 10.79 -4.34
C VAL A 111 31.19 12.27 -4.11
N GLN A 112 29.93 12.70 -4.23
CA GLN A 112 29.53 14.07 -3.93
C GLN A 112 29.76 14.45 -2.47
N ASP A 113 29.42 13.58 -1.52
CA ASP A 113 29.67 13.79 -0.09
C ASP A 113 31.17 13.94 0.22
N VAL A 114 32.02 13.12 -0.41
CA VAL A 114 33.48 13.22 -0.26
C VAL A 114 33.99 14.52 -0.86
N ALA A 115 33.48 14.92 -2.04
CA ALA A 115 33.85 16.18 -2.68
C ALA A 115 33.46 17.40 -1.83
N LEU A 116 32.27 17.40 -1.22
CA LEU A 116 31.82 18.45 -0.30
C LEU A 116 32.66 18.52 0.97
N LYS A 117 33.03 17.37 1.55
CA LYS A 117 33.92 17.32 2.72
C LYS A 117 35.34 17.80 2.38
N ALA A 118 35.84 17.44 1.21
CA ALA A 118 37.15 17.87 0.73
C ALA A 118 37.18 19.38 0.48
N SER A 119 36.16 19.95 -0.17
CA SER A 119 36.10 21.40 -0.41
C SER A 119 35.98 22.20 0.89
N ALA A 120 35.19 21.72 1.86
CA ALA A 120 35.11 22.33 3.20
C ALA A 120 36.47 22.32 3.91
N LYS A 121 37.22 21.21 3.82
CA LYS A 121 38.55 21.10 4.44
C LYS A 121 39.61 21.98 3.75
N VAL A 122 39.53 22.12 2.43
CA VAL A 122 40.38 23.06 1.68
C VAL A 122 40.09 24.50 2.09
N HIS A 123 38.82 24.86 2.29
CA HIS A 123 38.43 26.18 2.79
C HIS A 123 39.01 26.46 4.18
N GLU A 124 38.90 25.50 5.11
CA GLU A 124 39.47 25.59 6.46
C GLU A 124 41.01 25.79 6.42
N ILE A 125 41.72 25.04 5.58
CA ILE A 125 43.18 25.17 5.42
C ILE A 125 43.54 26.55 4.87
N LYS A 126 42.78 27.06 3.90
CA LYS A 126 43.02 28.37 3.29
C LYS A 126 42.82 29.50 4.31
N GLU A 127 41.78 29.44 5.14
CA GLU A 127 41.57 30.42 6.21
C GLU A 127 42.70 30.39 7.26
N ARG A 128 43.19 29.20 7.63
CA ARG A 128 44.34 29.08 8.55
C ARG A 128 45.65 29.59 7.95
N ALA A 129 45.85 29.48 6.64
CA ALA A 129 47.06 29.93 5.98
C ALA A 129 47.10 31.45 5.77
N VAL A 130 45.94 32.10 5.61
CA VAL A 130 45.82 33.55 5.41
C VAL A 130 45.74 34.33 6.74
N GLY A 131 45.37 33.67 7.85
CA GLY A 131 45.27 34.26 9.18
C GLY A 131 46.58 34.45 9.96
N ARG A 132 47.73 34.64 9.30
CA ARG A 132 48.99 35.07 9.92
C ARG A 132 49.54 36.32 9.27
#